data_AF-A0A1M6LA58-F1
#
_entry.id   AF-A0A1M6LA58-F1
#
_cell.length_a   1.000
_cell.length_b   1.000
_cell.length_c   1.000
_cell.angle_alpha   90.00
_cell.angle_beta   90.00
_cell.angle_gamma   90.00
#
_symmetry.space_group_name_H-M   'P 1'
#
loop_
_entity.id
_entity.type
_entity.pdbx_description
1 polymer ?
#
loop_
_entity_poly.entity_id
_entity_poly.type
_entity_poly.pdbx_seq_one_letter_code
_entity_poly.pdbx_strand_id
1 'polypeptide(L)' 'MFRCPACGEYMEALTKFHCLSHHGMNRSEFIAKYGRIQYIFHFPSKELEHWLQETTTVRQSLENFSRKLFSK' A
#
# COMPACT_ATOMS: atom_id res chain seq x y z
N MET A 1 -5.04 8.29 0.45
CA MET A 1 -4.68 8.61 -0.95
C MET A 1 -4.74 7.33 -1.78
N PHE A 2 -5.01 7.42 -3.06
CA PHE A 2 -5.02 6.28 -3.96
C PHE A 2 -3.81 6.34 -4.88
N ARG A 3 -3.15 5.21 -5.12
CA ARG A 3 -2.09 5.11 -6.13
C ARG A 3 -2.65 4.43 -7.38
N CYS A 4 -2.49 5.08 -8.52
CA CYS A 4 -2.85 4.48 -9.80
C CYS A 4 -1.94 3.26 -10.05
N PRO A 5 -2.48 2.04 -10.27
CA PRO A 5 -1.66 0.87 -10.53
C PRO A 5 -1.03 0.88 -11.95
N ALA A 6 -1.51 1.73 -12.86
CA ALA A 6 -0.98 1.84 -14.21
C ALA A 6 0.21 2.80 -14.33
N CYS A 7 0.11 4.02 -13.78
CA CYS A 7 1.17 5.04 -13.86
C CYS A 7 1.88 5.35 -12.53
N GLY A 8 1.33 4.90 -11.40
CA GLY A 8 1.91 5.17 -10.08
C GLY A 8 1.58 6.55 -9.50
N GLU A 9 0.78 7.38 -10.16
CA GLU A 9 0.35 8.69 -9.61
C GLU A 9 -0.49 8.55 -8.34
N TYR A 10 -0.31 9.50 -7.42
CA TYR A 10 -1.08 9.61 -6.20
C TYR A 10 -2.24 10.58 -6.40
N MET A 11 -3.43 10.16 -6.01
CA MET A 11 -4.66 10.95 -6.12
C MET A 11 -5.37 11.01 -4.76
N GLU A 12 -5.92 12.17 -4.44
CA GLU A 12 -6.72 12.36 -3.22
C GLU A 12 -8.05 11.58 -3.29
N ALA A 13 -8.68 11.58 -4.47
CA ALA A 13 -9.88 10.82 -4.75
C ALA A 13 -9.75 10.09 -6.09
N LEU A 14 -10.22 8.85 -6.11
CA LEU A 14 -10.17 8.00 -7.30
C LEU A 14 -11.30 8.39 -8.25
N THR A 15 -11.03 9.35 -9.14
CA THR A 15 -12.00 9.74 -10.15
C THR A 15 -11.92 8.78 -11.32
N LYS A 16 -13.07 8.27 -11.79
CA LYS A 16 -13.17 7.52 -13.06
C LYS A 16 -12.55 8.28 -14.24
N PHE A 17 -12.46 9.60 -14.10
CA PHE A 17 -11.89 10.52 -15.06
C PHE A 17 -10.39 10.32 -15.29
N HIS A 18 -9.58 10.01 -14.26
CA HIS A 18 -8.13 9.82 -14.45
C HIS A 18 -7.83 8.64 -15.38
N CYS A 19 -8.43 7.47 -15.11
CA CYS A 19 -8.21 6.27 -15.93
C CYS A 19 -8.67 6.47 -17.38
N LEU A 20 -9.80 7.17 -17.57
CA LEU A 20 -10.33 7.43 -18.91
C LEU A 20 -9.52 8.48 -19.68
N SER A 21 -9.09 9.56 -19.02
CA SER A 21 -8.37 10.66 -19.67
C SER A 21 -6.88 10.36 -19.91
N HIS A 22 -6.21 9.66 -18.99
CA HIS A 22 -4.76 9.43 -19.06
C HIS A 22 -4.38 8.07 -19.68
N HIS A 23 -5.29 7.09 -19.63
CA HIS A 23 -5.02 5.75 -20.16
C HIS A 23 -5.95 5.35 -21.30
N GLY A 24 -6.97 6.15 -21.59
CA GLY A 24 -7.95 5.85 -22.64
C GLY A 24 -8.77 4.59 -22.36
N MET A 25 -8.83 4.14 -21.11
CA MET A 25 -9.50 2.90 -20.71
C MET A 25 -10.75 3.20 -19.89
N ASN A 26 -11.80 2.43 -20.12
CA ASN A 26 -12.95 2.46 -19.23
C ASN A 26 -12.62 1.70 -17.91
N ARG A 27 -13.47 1.90 -16.89
CA ARG A 27 -13.24 1.34 -15.55
C ARG A 27 -13.14 -0.19 -15.56
N SER A 28 -13.92 -0.87 -16.39
CA SER A 28 -13.97 -2.34 -16.43
C SER A 28 -12.68 -2.90 -17.03
N GLU A 29 -12.19 -2.31 -18.12
CA GLU A 29 -10.90 -2.65 -18.74
C GLU A 29 -9.73 -2.41 -17.78
N PHE A 30 -9.76 -1.29 -17.07
CA PHE A 30 -8.72 -0.94 -16.10
C PHE A 30 -8.62 -1.95 -14.96
N ILE A 31 -9.78 -2.37 -14.40
CA ILE A 31 -9.82 -3.39 -13.34
C ILE A 31 -9.39 -4.76 -13.86
N ALA A 32 -9.78 -5.13 -15.08
CA ALA A 32 -9.38 -6.39 -15.69
C ALA A 32 -7.85 -6.47 -15.92
N LYS A 33 -7.23 -5.35 -16.32
CA LYS A 33 -5.81 -5.29 -16.67
C LYS A 33 -4.88 -5.08 -15.47
N TYR A 34 -5.25 -4.21 -14.54
CA TYR A 34 -4.38 -3.79 -13.42
C TYR A 34 -4.89 -4.23 -12.05
N GLY A 35 -6.03 -4.91 -12.00
CA GLY A 35 -6.67 -5.35 -10.77
C GLY A 35 -7.43 -4.24 -10.04
N ARG A 36 -7.90 -4.56 -8.83
CA ARG A 36 -8.54 -3.57 -7.96
C ARG A 36 -7.51 -2.58 -7.43
N ILE A 37 -7.95 -1.33 -7.33
CA ILE A 37 -7.08 -0.23 -6.91
C ILE A 37 -6.85 -0.34 -5.40
N GLN A 38 -5.58 -0.26 -5.00
CA GLN A 38 -5.18 -0.36 -3.60
C GLN A 38 -5.30 1.02 -2.94
N TYR A 39 -6.03 1.07 -1.83
CA TYR A 39 -6.06 2.26 -0.98
C TYR A 39 -4.72 2.35 -0.25
N ILE A 40 -4.02 3.48 -0.42
CA ILE A 40 -2.82 3.75 0.36
C ILE A 40 -3.24 4.65 1.52
N PHE A 41 -3.20 4.08 2.72
CA PHE A 41 -3.15 4.87 3.93
C PHE A 41 -1.83 5.67 3.89
N HIS A 42 -1.93 6.95 3.59
CA HIS A 42 -0.84 7.87 3.84
C HIS A 42 -1.02 8.33 5.27
N PHE A 43 -0.12 7.93 6.16
CA PHE A 43 -0.10 8.38 7.54
C PHE A 43 0.64 9.72 7.56
N PRO A 44 -0.04 10.86 7.79
CA PRO A 44 0.61 12.16 7.70
C PRO A 44 1.52 12.45 8.90
N SER A 45 1.52 11.62 9.96
CA SER A 45 2.35 11.86 11.15
C SER A 45 3.60 10.98 11.17
N LYS A 46 4.76 11.65 11.17
CA LYS A 46 6.08 11.02 11.43
C LYS A 46 6.09 10.19 12.71
N GLU A 47 5.30 10.60 13.69
CA GLU A 47 5.15 9.91 14.97
C GLU A 47 4.51 8.52 14.80
N LEU A 48 3.47 8.39 13.96
CA LEU A 48 2.84 7.10 13.72
C LEU A 48 3.72 6.20 12.84
N GLU A 49 4.44 6.78 11.88
CA GLU A 49 5.46 6.04 11.11
C GLU A 49 6.57 5.50 12.02
N HIS A 50 7.04 6.31 12.98
CA HIS A 50 8.01 5.90 13.99
C HIS A 50 7.48 4.75 14.84
N TRP A 51 6.25 4.88 15.37
CA TRP A 51 5.59 3.82 16.14
C TRP A 51 5.42 2.52 15.34
N LEU A 52 5.08 2.60 14.05
CA LEU A 52 4.98 1.42 13.17
C LEU A 52 6.34 0.75 12.94
N GLN A 53 7.42 1.52 12.81
CA GLN A 53 8.78 0.98 12.70
C GLN A 53 9.25 0.31 14.00
N GLU A 54 8.99 0.92 15.14
CA GLU A 54 9.33 0.37 16.45
C GLU A 54 8.59 -0.96 16.70
N THR A 55 7.29 -0.99 16.46
CA THR A 55 6.48 -2.22 16.64
C THR A 55 6.90 -3.34 15.68
N THR A 56 7.27 -3.01 14.45
CA THR A 56 7.80 -3.99 13.49
C THR A 56 9.15 -4.57 13.94
N THR A 57 10.03 -3.72 14.50
CA THR A 57 11.33 -4.12 15.03
C THR A 57 11.17 -5.04 16.25
N VAL A 58 10.25 -4.72 17.15
CA VAL A 58 9.91 -5.56 18.30
C VAL A 58 9.38 -6.91 17.83
N ARG A 59 8.46 -6.92 16.87
CA ARG A 59 7.92 -8.17 16.30
C ARG A 59 9.01 -9.05 15.70
N GLN A 60 9.90 -8.50 14.88
CA GLN A 60 11.02 -9.25 14.30
C GLN A 60 11.97 -9.80 15.37
N SER A 61 12.23 -9.02 16.41
CA SER A 61 13.05 -9.46 17.54
C SER A 61 12.41 -10.63 18.30
N LEU A 62 11.09 -10.59 18.51
CA LEU A 62 10.34 -11.69 19.12
C LEU A 62 10.30 -12.94 18.24
N GLU A 63 10.12 -12.79 16.93
CA GLU A 63 10.18 -13.92 15.99
C GLU A 63 11.57 -14.56 15.98
N ASN A 64 12.65 -13.77 16.03
CA ASN A 64 14.02 -14.26 16.09
C ASN A 64 14.34 -14.94 17.44
N PHE A 65 13.82 -14.40 18.54
CA PHE A 65 13.94 -15.00 19.86
C PHE A 65 13.20 -16.34 19.94
N SER A 66 11.96 -16.39 19.44
CA SER A 66 11.19 -17.63 19.33
C SER A 66 11.92 -18.69 18.51
N ARG A 67 12.46 -18.34 17.33
CA ARG A 67 13.27 -19.27 16.52
C ARG A 67 14.50 -19.78 17.28
N LYS A 68 15.20 -18.92 18.02
CA LYS A 68 16.34 -19.35 18.85
C LYS A 68 15.94 -20.31 19.98
N LEU A 69 14.77 -20.12 20.57
CA LEU A 69 14.27 -21.01 21.64
C LEU A 69 13.79 -22.36 21.11
N PHE A 70 13.29 -22.42 19.87
CA PHE A 70 12.69 -23.62 19.29
C PHE A 70 13.53 -24.31 18.19
N SER A 71 14.71 -23.79 17.85
CA SER A 71 15.70 -24.51 17.04
C SER A 71 16.45 -25.52 17.93
N LYS A 72 15.91 -26.74 18.02
CA LYS A 72 16.67 -27.93 18.37
C LYS A 72 17.26 -28.56 17.12
#